data_AF-A0A7X6S2S7-F1
#
_entry.id   AF-A0A7X6S2S7-F1
#
_cell.length_a   1.000
_cell.length_b   1.000
_cell.length_c   1.000
_cell.angle_alpha   90.00
_cell.angle_beta   90.00
_cell.angle_gamma   90.00
#
_symmetry.space_group_name_H-M   'P 1'
#
loop_
_entity.id
_entity.type
_entity.pdbx_description
1 polymer ?
#
loop_
_entity_poly.entity_id
_entity_poly.type
_entity_poly.pdbx_seq_one_letter_code
_entity_poly.pdbx_strand_id
1 'polypeptide(L)'
;MTKIDDYIAKRSQDNPEFAQMLEQADLNLEIGIQVRNLREELKMSQRDFAALIGKPQSTIARIESGTTNANTTTLAEIARATHQKITIQFTPI
;
A
#
# COMPACT_ATOMS: atom_id res chain seq x y z
N MET A 1 10.06 13.97 17.99
CA MET A 1 10.60 13.66 16.65
C MET A 1 11.81 12.78 16.83
N THR A 2 11.88 11.72 16.04
CA THR A 2 13.01 10.81 15.99
C THR A 2 14.11 11.39 15.11
N LYS A 3 15.35 10.90 15.25
CA LYS A 3 16.47 11.30 14.38
C LYS A 3 16.20 11.03 12.89
N ILE A 4 15.30 10.10 12.59
CA ILE A 4 14.88 9.76 11.22
C ILE A 4 13.94 10.84 10.70
N ASP A 5 12.96 11.28 11.49
CA ASP A 5 12.02 12.33 11.11
C ASP A 5 12.75 13.63 10.76
N ASP A 6 13.74 14.01 11.58
CA ASP A 6 14.56 15.22 11.36
C ASP A 6 15.39 15.11 10.07
N TYR A 7 15.92 13.93 9.77
CA TYR A 7 16.67 13.67 8.53
C TYR A 7 15.75 13.75 7.30
N ILE A 8 14.56 13.14 7.38
CA ILE A 8 13.57 13.16 6.32
C ILE A 8 13.13 14.60 6.02
N ALA A 9 12.83 15.39 7.06
CA ALA A 9 12.42 16.78 6.90
C ALA A 9 13.50 17.61 6.20
N LYS A 10 14.76 17.49 6.64
CA LYS A 10 15.88 18.20 6.03
C LYS A 10 16.11 17.76 4.58
N ARG A 11 16.12 16.44 4.32
CA ARG A 11 16.39 15.89 2.99
C ARG A 11 15.29 16.23 1.99
N SER A 12 14.04 16.30 2.43
CA SER A 12 12.89 16.68 1.60
C SER A 12 12.92 18.16 1.21
N GLN A 13 13.41 19.04 2.09
CA GLN A 13 13.63 20.45 1.76
C GLN A 13 14.72 20.62 0.70
N ASP A 14 15.80 19.84 0.82
CA ASP A 14 16.96 19.96 -0.06
C ASP A 14 16.77 19.25 -1.42
N ASN A 15 15.85 18.30 -1.54
CA ASN A 15 15.66 17.49 -2.73
C ASN A 15 14.16 17.22 -3.04
N PRO A 16 13.58 17.94 -4.01
CA PRO A 16 12.19 17.74 -4.44
C PRO A 16 11.88 16.34 -4.96
N GLU A 17 12.82 15.69 -5.65
CA GLU A 17 12.65 14.30 -6.13
C GLU A 17 12.54 13.33 -4.96
N PHE A 18 13.36 13.53 -3.93
CA PHE A 18 13.25 12.74 -2.69
C PHE A 18 11.90 12.94 -2.01
N ALA A 19 11.41 14.18 -1.93
CA ALA A 19 10.11 14.49 -1.35
C ALA A 19 8.96 13.78 -2.10
N GLN A 20 8.97 13.80 -3.44
CA GLN A 20 7.98 13.10 -4.27
C GLN A 20 8.06 11.58 -4.11
N MET A 21 9.27 11.01 -4.05
CA MET A 21 9.46 9.58 -3.82
C MET A 21 8.93 9.16 -2.44
N LEU A 22 9.14 9.98 -1.42
CA LEU A 22 8.64 9.74 -0.08
C LEU A 22 7.11 9.74 -0.05
N GLU A 23 6.48 10.76 -0.64
CA GLU A 23 5.02 10.85 -0.73
C GLU A 23 4.42 9.62 -1.43
N GLN A 24 5.04 9.17 -2.53
CA GLN A 24 4.60 7.96 -3.23
C GLN A 24 4.83 6.69 -2.38
N ALA A 25 5.93 6.61 -1.65
CA ALA A 25 6.23 5.49 -0.76
C ALA A 25 5.24 5.41 0.41
N ASP A 26 4.89 6.55 1.00
CA ASP A 26 3.90 6.65 2.07
C ASP A 26 2.52 6.18 1.57
N LEU A 27 2.09 6.62 0.39
CA LEU A 27 0.84 6.16 -0.22
C LEU A 27 0.83 4.65 -0.49
N ASN A 28 1.94 4.11 -1.02
CA ASN A 28 2.07 2.67 -1.26
C ASN A 28 2.01 1.87 0.04
N LEU A 29 2.64 2.37 1.09
CA LEU A 29 2.64 1.73 2.41
C LEU A 29 1.23 1.71 2.99
N GLU A 30 0.50 2.84 2.91
CA GLU A 30 -0.88 2.91 3.36
C GLU A 30 -1.77 1.90 2.62
N ILE A 31 -1.67 1.84 1.30
CA ILE A 31 -2.38 0.83 0.49
C ILE A 31 -2.00 -0.59 0.92
N GLY A 32 -0.71 -0.86 1.12
CA GLY A 32 -0.20 -2.16 1.55
C GLY A 32 -0.76 -2.60 2.89
N ILE A 33 -0.84 -1.68 3.85
CA ILE A 33 -1.45 -1.89 5.16
C ILE A 33 -2.94 -2.22 5.02
N GLN A 34 -3.69 -1.46 4.21
CA GLN A 34 -5.12 -1.72 4.02
C GLN A 34 -5.39 -3.09 3.38
N VAL A 35 -4.59 -3.47 2.37
CA VAL A 35 -4.71 -4.80 1.73
C VAL A 35 -4.38 -5.91 2.73
N ARG A 36 -3.34 -5.73 3.55
CA ARG A 36 -2.96 -6.67 4.59
C ARG A 36 -4.07 -6.84 5.63
N ASN A 37 -4.63 -5.73 6.11
CA ASN A 37 -5.71 -5.74 7.09
C ASN A 37 -6.92 -6.50 6.56
N LEU A 38 -7.35 -6.20 5.33
CA LEU A 38 -8.44 -6.94 4.66
C LEU A 38 -8.16 -8.44 4.60
N ARG A 39 -6.94 -8.85 4.24
CA ARG A 39 -6.56 -10.27 4.22
C ARG A 39 -6.66 -10.90 5.62
N GLU A 40 -6.17 -10.21 6.64
CA GLU A 40 -6.16 -10.71 8.02
C GLU A 40 -7.58 -10.78 8.61
N GLU A 41 -8.46 -9.84 8.28
CA GLU A 41 -9.89 -9.86 8.63
C GLU A 41 -10.61 -11.08 8.01
N LEU A 42 -10.25 -11.43 6.77
CA LEU A 42 -10.71 -12.65 6.09
C LEU A 42 -10.05 -13.93 6.61
N LYS A 43 -9.09 -13.82 7.55
CA LYS A 43 -8.32 -14.93 8.14
C LYS A 43 -7.57 -15.77 7.11
N MET A 44 -7.06 -15.13 6.06
CA MET A 44 -6.36 -15.79 4.96
C MET A 44 -4.85 -15.67 5.08
N SER A 45 -4.13 -16.73 4.67
CA SER A 45 -2.70 -16.60 4.39
C SER A 45 -2.48 -15.78 3.12
N GLN A 46 -1.28 -15.23 2.92
CA GLN A 46 -0.94 -14.54 1.67
C GLN A 46 -1.15 -15.42 0.44
N ARG A 47 -0.92 -16.74 0.57
CA ARG A 47 -1.11 -17.69 -0.52
C ARG A 47 -2.59 -17.87 -0.86
N ASP A 48 -3.44 -18.01 0.14
CA ASP A 48 -4.88 -18.24 -0.07
C ASP A 48 -5.55 -16.97 -0.61
N PHE A 49 -5.14 -15.81 -0.10
CA PHE A 49 -5.60 -14.51 -0.60
C PHE A 49 -5.18 -14.29 -2.06
N ALA A 50 -3.92 -14.61 -2.39
CA ALA A 50 -3.42 -14.53 -3.76
C ALA A 50 -4.21 -15.45 -4.71
N ALA A 51 -4.51 -16.68 -4.27
CA ALA A 51 -5.34 -17.62 -5.02
C ALA A 51 -6.77 -17.10 -5.24
N LEU A 52 -7.39 -16.50 -4.22
CA LEU A 52 -8.71 -15.87 -4.32
C LEU A 52 -8.75 -14.76 -5.38
N ILE A 53 -7.71 -13.92 -5.43
CA ILE A 53 -7.62 -12.78 -6.35
C ILE A 53 -7.15 -13.23 -7.75
N GLY A 54 -6.56 -14.42 -7.88
CA GLY A 54 -5.96 -14.90 -9.12
C GLY A 54 -4.60 -14.27 -9.44
N LYS A 55 -3.80 -13.96 -8.41
CA LYS A 55 -2.45 -13.38 -8.55
C LYS A 55 -1.37 -14.25 -7.91
N PRO A 56 -0.09 -14.10 -8.29
CA PRO A 56 1.01 -14.75 -7.58
C PRO A 56 1.12 -14.25 -6.13
N GLN A 57 1.43 -15.14 -5.19
CA GLN A 57 1.65 -14.77 -3.78
C GLN A 57 2.74 -13.71 -3.60
N SER A 58 3.79 -13.73 -4.45
CA SER A 58 4.82 -12.68 -4.46
C SER A 58 4.28 -11.30 -4.83
N THR A 59 3.20 -11.22 -5.61
CA THR A 59 2.55 -9.93 -5.94
C THR A 59 1.81 -9.38 -4.74
N ILE A 60 1.06 -10.23 -4.03
CA ILE A 60 0.41 -9.84 -2.76
C ILE A 60 1.45 -9.40 -1.73
N ALA A 61 2.54 -10.16 -1.57
CA ALA A 61 3.60 -9.81 -0.63
C ALA A 61 4.24 -8.43 -0.94
N ARG A 62 4.50 -8.13 -2.21
CA ARG A 62 5.03 -6.81 -2.62
C ARG A 62 4.05 -5.68 -2.34
N ILE A 63 2.77 -5.88 -2.65
CA ILE A 63 1.70 -4.90 -2.35
C ILE A 63 1.64 -4.65 -0.85
N GLU A 64 1.55 -5.70 -0.02
CA GLU A 64 1.45 -5.57 1.44
C GLU A 64 2.67 -4.90 2.08
N SER A 65 3.85 -5.02 1.46
CA SER A 65 5.08 -4.35 1.88
C SER A 65 5.25 -2.91 1.38
N GLY A 66 4.35 -2.42 0.51
CA GLY A 66 4.49 -1.10 -0.14
C GLY A 66 5.64 -0.99 -1.15
N THR A 67 6.29 -2.11 -1.52
CA THR A 67 7.45 -2.12 -2.44
C THR A 67 7.04 -2.07 -3.92
N THR A 68 5.75 -2.04 -4.21
CA THR A 68 5.21 -1.92 -5.56
C THR A 68 3.96 -1.08 -5.53
N ASN A 69 3.79 -0.22 -6.54
CA ASN A 69 2.57 0.55 -6.74
C ASN A 69 1.42 -0.40 -7.11
N ALA A 70 0.47 -0.59 -6.19
CA ALA A 70 -0.78 -1.26 -6.52
C ALA A 70 -1.64 -0.31 -7.36
N ASN A 71 -1.80 -0.63 -8.65
CA ASN A 71 -2.66 0.17 -9.52
C ASN A 71 -4.14 -0.02 -9.18
N THR A 72 -4.96 0.93 -9.64
CA THR A 72 -6.42 0.92 -9.41
C THR A 72 -7.10 -0.34 -9.93
N THR A 73 -6.61 -0.92 -11.03
CA THR A 73 -7.10 -2.21 -11.56
C THR A 73 -6.90 -3.34 -10.56
N THR A 74 -5.71 -3.45 -9.96
CA THR A 74 -5.38 -4.47 -8.95
C THR A 74 -6.23 -4.30 -7.70
N LEU A 75 -6.40 -3.06 -7.24
CA LEU A 75 -7.27 -2.78 -6.10
C LEU A 75 -8.72 -3.18 -6.40
N ALA A 76 -9.22 -2.87 -7.61
CA ALA A 76 -10.58 -3.26 -8.02
C ALA A 76 -10.76 -4.79 -8.11
N GLU A 77 -9.75 -5.53 -8.56
CA GLU A 77 -9.75 -6.99 -8.56
C GLU A 77 -9.80 -7.55 -7.13
N ILE A 78 -9.00 -7.00 -6.21
CA ILE A 78 -9.04 -7.36 -4.79
C ILE A 78 -10.46 -7.13 -4.25
N ALA A 79 -11.01 -5.93 -4.43
CA ALA A 79 -12.32 -5.56 -3.93
C ALA A 79 -13.44 -6.48 -4.47
N ARG A 80 -13.39 -6.82 -5.77
CA ARG A 80 -14.36 -7.76 -6.36
C ARG A 80 -14.22 -9.16 -5.77
N ALA A 81 -12.99 -9.67 -5.62
CA ALA A 81 -12.74 -11.01 -5.12
C ALA A 81 -13.13 -11.16 -3.64
N THR A 82 -13.00 -10.09 -2.85
CA THR A 82 -13.33 -10.07 -1.42
C THR A 82 -14.75 -9.57 -1.12
N HIS A 83 -15.54 -9.22 -2.14
CA HIS A 83 -16.87 -8.60 -1.98
C HIS A 83 -16.84 -7.30 -1.16
N GLN A 84 -15.75 -6.55 -1.26
CA GLN A 84 -15.52 -5.27 -0.59
C GLN A 84 -15.73 -4.11 -1.56
N LYS A 85 -15.88 -2.89 -1.01
CA LYS A 85 -15.89 -1.64 -1.78
C LYS A 85 -14.63 -0.81 -1.47
N ILE A 86 -14.05 -0.20 -2.51
CA ILE A 86 -12.99 0.80 -2.36
C ILE A 86 -13.62 2.17 -2.15
N THR A 87 -13.09 2.91 -1.18
CA THR A 87 -13.40 4.32 -0.95
C THR A 87 -12.09 5.11 -1.03
N ILE A 88 -12.09 6.23 -1.75
CA ILE A 88 -10.96 7.16 -1.85
C ILE A 88 -11.43 8.48 -1.25
N GLN A 89 -10.65 9.04 -0.34
CA GLN A 89 -10.93 10.31 0.32
C GLN A 89 -9.69 11.19 0.29
N PHE A 90 -9.89 12.49 0.03
CA PHE A 90 -8.86 13.50 0.19
C PHE A 90 -9.01 14.14 1.58
N THR A 91 -7.90 14.29 2.30
CA THR A 91 -7.86 14.97 3.60
C THR A 91 -6.93 16.19 3.52
N PRO A 92 -7.17 17.23 4.34
CA PRO A 92 -6.21 18.33 4.47
C PRO A 92 -4.84 17.83 4.93
N ILE A 93 -3.79 18.50 4.44
CA ILE A 93 -2.40 18.31 4.86
C ILE A 93 -2.13 19.20 6.08
#